data_AF-A0A1D1XKJ0-F1
#
_entry.id   AF-A0A1D1XKJ0-F1
#
_cell.length_a   1.000
_cell.length_b   1.000
_cell.length_c   1.000
_cell.angle_alpha   90.00
_cell.angle_beta   90.00
_cell.angle_gamma   90.00
#
_symmetry.space_group_name_H-M   'P 1'
#
loop_
_entity.id
_entity.type
_entity.pdbx_description
1 polymer ?
#
loop_
_entity_poly.entity_id
_entity_poly.type
_entity_poly.pdbx_seq_one_letter_code
_entity_poly.pdbx_strand_id
1 'polypeptide(L)'
;MSTNELEHMVLGIPISFTPLYRSIEELSKAAEGINYQKKALEASKRQRNLLKVTDLNDRLMMAERAFTSPEGLFERPWYKHLIYAPSKRNTYGSNSFPGIYDAIESYRRLNTTESWHFVQHEIWRAARAVLQASLVLNGKFS
;
A
#
# COMPACT_ATOMS: atom_id res chain seq x y z
N MET A 1 5.77 9.58 -8.07
CA MET A 1 6.33 8.50 -8.89
C MET A 1 5.36 7.33 -8.87
N SER A 2 5.00 6.77 -10.03
CA SER A 2 4.00 5.70 -10.17
C SER A 2 4.63 4.30 -10.12
N THR A 3 3.80 3.25 -10.00
CA THR A 3 4.26 1.85 -10.06
C THR A 3 4.89 1.49 -11.40
N ASN A 4 4.39 2.06 -12.50
CA ASN A 4 4.92 1.82 -13.85
C ASN A 4 6.32 2.41 -13.99
N GLU A 5 6.56 3.59 -13.39
CA GLU A 5 7.89 4.20 -13.36
C GLU A 5 8.87 3.33 -12.56
N LEU A 6 8.45 2.74 -11.44
CA LEU A 6 9.27 1.81 -10.65
C LEU A 6 9.61 0.53 -11.41
N GLU A 7 8.64 -0.07 -12.11
CA GLU A 7 8.86 -1.26 -12.92
C GLU A 7 9.84 -0.99 -14.07
N HIS A 8 9.73 0.18 -14.72
CA HIS A 8 10.66 0.59 -15.76
C HIS A 8 12.11 0.71 -15.26
N MET A 9 12.33 0.99 -13.97
CA MET A 9 13.68 1.09 -13.39
C MET A 9 14.42 -0.24 -13.29
N VAL A 10 13.69 -1.36 -13.37
CA VAL A 10 14.23 -2.72 -13.19
C VAL A 10 14.00 -3.61 -14.42
N LEU A 11 13.77 -3.02 -15.59
CA LEU A 11 13.62 -3.78 -16.85
C LEU A 11 14.83 -4.68 -17.11
N GLY A 12 14.55 -5.93 -17.48
CA GLY A 12 15.57 -6.95 -17.75
C GLY A 12 16.05 -7.73 -16.51
N ILE A 13 15.51 -7.46 -15.33
CA ILE A 13 15.81 -8.16 -14.07
C ILE A 13 14.63 -9.08 -13.72
N PRO A 14 14.84 -10.28 -13.15
CA PRO A 14 13.76 -11.19 -12.75
C PRO A 14 13.02 -10.72 -11.47
N ILE A 15 12.53 -9.48 -11.46
CA ILE A 15 11.69 -8.90 -10.41
C ILE A 15 10.23 -8.91 -10.87
N SER A 16 9.33 -9.35 -9.99
CA SER A 16 7.90 -9.41 -10.29
C SER A 16 7.11 -8.38 -9.47
N PHE A 17 6.45 -7.46 -10.18
CA PHE A 17 5.46 -6.53 -9.63
C PHE A 17 4.05 -7.13 -9.56
N THR A 18 3.85 -8.35 -10.07
CA THR A 18 2.55 -9.03 -10.09
C THR A 18 1.85 -9.07 -8.71
N PRO A 19 2.53 -9.36 -7.58
CA PRO A 19 1.89 -9.33 -6.28
C PRO A 19 1.32 -7.96 -5.91
N LEU A 20 2.05 -6.89 -6.23
CA LEU A 20 1.61 -5.52 -5.97
C LEU A 20 0.41 -5.17 -6.84
N TYR A 21 0.46 -5.43 -8.15
CA TYR A 21 -0.67 -5.16 -9.03
C TYR A 21 -1.94 -5.91 -8.62
N ARG A 22 -1.83 -7.19 -8.26
CA ARG A 22 -2.96 -7.97 -7.73
C ARG A 22 -3.53 -7.34 -6.46
N SER A 23 -2.68 -6.92 -5.53
CA SER A 23 -3.15 -6.29 -4.30
C SER A 23 -3.88 -4.97 -4.55
N ILE A 24 -3.41 -4.16 -5.50
CA ILE A 24 -4.04 -2.89 -5.90
C ILE A 24 -5.41 -3.15 -6.52
N GLU A 25 -5.52 -4.17 -7.38
CA GLU A 25 -6.79 -4.58 -7.97
C GLU A 25 -7.81 -4.98 -6.90
N GLU A 26 -7.40 -5.78 -5.92
CA GLU A 26 -8.26 -6.19 -4.80
C GLU A 26 -8.67 -5.01 -3.91
N LEU A 27 -7.76 -4.05 -3.68
CA LEU A 27 -8.09 -2.82 -2.96
C LEU A 27 -9.10 -1.97 -3.74
N SER A 28 -8.97 -1.87 -5.06
CA SER A 28 -9.92 -1.14 -5.91
C SER A 28 -11.32 -1.74 -5.81
N LYS A 29 -11.44 -3.07 -5.92
CA LYS A 29 -12.73 -3.78 -5.76
C LYS A 29 -13.33 -3.55 -4.37
N ALA A 30 -12.51 -3.60 -3.32
CA ALA A 30 -12.97 -3.34 -1.95
C ALA A 30 -13.48 -1.90 -1.76
N ALA A 31 -12.78 -0.92 -2.35
CA ALA A 31 -13.15 0.48 -2.31
C ALA A 31 -14.48 0.74 -3.05
N GLU A 32 -14.71 0.10 -4.19
CA GLU A 32 -16.01 0.13 -4.88
C GLU A 32 -17.14 -0.41 -4.00
N GLY A 33 -16.90 -1.52 -3.29
CA GLY A 33 -17.84 -2.10 -2.33
C GLY A 33 -18.19 -1.15 -1.18
N ILE A 34 -17.21 -0.42 -0.65
CA ILE A 34 -17.43 0.61 0.38
C ILE A 34 -18.26 1.78 -0.19
N ASN A 35 -17.96 2.23 -1.41
CA ASN A 35 -18.71 3.31 -2.04
C ASN A 35 -20.18 2.94 -2.27
N TYR A 36 -20.45 1.67 -2.63
CA TYR A 36 -21.81 1.15 -2.73
C TYR A 36 -22.53 1.16 -1.36
N GLN A 37 -21.88 0.66 -0.30
CA GLN A 37 -22.43 0.67 1.06
C GLN A 37 -22.72 2.09 1.55
N LYS A 38 -21.81 3.03 1.30
CA LYS A 38 -21.99 4.45 1.62
C LYS A 38 -23.25 5.03 0.94
N LYS A 39 -23.41 4.81 -0.37
CA LYS A 39 -24.60 5.28 -1.12
C LYS A 39 -25.90 4.71 -0.55
N ALA A 40 -25.92 3.42 -0.18
CA ALA A 40 -27.08 2.79 0.43
C ALA A 40 -27.44 3.40 1.81
N LEU A 41 -26.43 3.74 2.62
CA LEU A 41 -26.62 4.44 3.90
C LEU A 41 -27.13 5.87 3.71
N GLU A 42 -26.65 6.58 2.69
CA GLU A 42 -27.11 7.94 2.36
C GLU A 42 -28.55 7.98 1.83
N ALA A 43 -29.00 6.94 1.12
CA ALA A 43 -30.38 6.82 0.66
C ALA A 43 -31.37 6.52 1.81
N SER A 44 -30.91 5.89 2.89
CA SER A 44 -31.73 5.45 4.03
C SER A 44 -31.77 6.44 5.20
N LYS A 45 -31.59 7.75 4.94
CA LYS A 45 -31.49 8.82 5.96
C LYS A 45 -32.57 8.81 7.05
N ARG A 46 -33.77 8.26 6.77
CA ARG A 46 -34.90 8.17 7.70
C ARG A 46 -34.76 7.04 8.76
N GLN A 47 -33.99 5.99 8.45
CA GLN A 47 -33.55 4.93 9.38
C GLN A 47 -32.02 4.86 9.36
N ARG A 48 -31.35 5.93 9.79
CA ARG A 48 -29.89 5.96 9.87
C ARG A 48 -29.43 4.92 10.90
N ASN A 49 -29.01 3.75 10.43
CA ASN A 49 -28.50 2.70 11.30
C ASN A 49 -27.09 3.10 11.75
N LEU A 50 -27.00 3.67 12.95
CA LEU A 50 -25.75 4.19 13.52
C LEU A 50 -24.66 3.11 13.59
N LEU A 51 -25.02 1.85 13.88
CA LEU A 51 -24.07 0.74 13.94
C LEU A 51 -23.40 0.48 12.59
N LYS A 52 -24.15 0.53 11.49
CA LYS A 52 -23.60 0.36 10.13
C LYS A 52 -22.69 1.53 9.72
N VAL A 53 -23.00 2.74 10.16
CA VAL A 53 -22.15 3.91 9.91
C VAL A 53 -20.84 3.80 10.69
N THR A 54 -20.92 3.41 11.96
CA THR A 54 -19.73 3.19 12.80
C THR A 54 -18.85 2.08 12.24
N ASP A 55 -19.42 0.92 11.87
CA ASP A 55 -18.66 -0.17 11.24
C ASP A 55 -17.90 0.28 9.99
N LEU A 56 -18.58 1.01 9.09
CA LEU A 56 -17.96 1.50 7.86
C LEU A 56 -16.82 2.50 8.15
N ASN A 57 -17.02 3.39 9.12
CA ASN A 57 -15.98 4.34 9.55
C ASN A 57 -14.78 3.63 10.18
N ASP A 58 -15.01 2.62 11.02
CA ASP A 58 -13.94 1.85 11.67
C ASP A 58 -13.12 1.10 10.63
N ARG A 59 -13.76 0.49 9.62
CA ARG A 59 -13.07 -0.16 8.51
C ARG A 59 -12.24 0.81 7.68
N LEU A 60 -12.75 2.01 7.40
CA LEU A 60 -11.98 3.06 6.73
C LEU A 60 -10.74 3.48 7.54
N MET A 61 -10.91 3.70 8.85
CA MET A 61 -9.81 4.05 9.74
C MET A 61 -8.77 2.93 9.82
N MET A 62 -9.20 1.68 9.95
CA MET A 62 -8.30 0.53 10.05
C MET A 62 -7.57 0.24 8.73
N ALA A 63 -8.20 0.51 7.58
CA ALA A 63 -7.57 0.32 6.28
C ALA A 63 -6.36 1.24 6.10
N GLU A 64 -6.43 2.50 6.54
CA GLU A 64 -5.26 3.40 6.52
C GLU A 64 -4.14 2.88 7.43
N ARG A 65 -4.49 2.36 8.61
CA ARG A 65 -3.50 1.78 9.53
C ARG A 65 -2.81 0.54 8.95
N ALA A 66 -3.49 -0.22 8.09
CA ALA A 66 -2.92 -1.40 7.44
C ALA A 66 -1.74 -1.07 6.50
N PHE A 67 -1.62 0.20 6.06
CA PHE A 67 -0.45 0.67 5.30
C PHE A 67 0.79 0.94 6.15
N THR A 68 0.70 0.79 7.47
CA THR A 68 1.82 1.01 8.39
C THR A 68 2.49 -0.30 8.80
N SER A 69 3.82 -0.28 8.91
CA SER A 69 4.63 -1.42 9.38
C SER A 69 5.35 -1.04 10.67
N PRO A 70 5.28 -1.86 11.74
CA PRO A 70 5.98 -1.63 13.00
C PRO A 70 7.49 -1.49 12.85
N GLU A 71 8.08 -2.15 11.86
CA GLU A 71 9.51 -2.11 11.54
C GLU A 71 9.88 -0.77 10.86
N GLY A 72 8.94 -0.17 10.13
CA GLY A 72 9.14 1.02 9.32
C GLY A 72 9.93 0.76 8.04
N LEU A 73 10.48 1.84 7.47
CA LEU A 73 11.31 1.77 6.27
C LEU A 73 12.75 1.42 6.62
N PHE A 74 13.43 0.74 5.68
CA PHE A 74 14.84 0.40 5.84
C PHE A 74 15.71 1.65 6.09
N GLU A 75 16.58 1.57 7.11
CA GLU A 75 17.39 2.68 7.66
C GLU A 75 16.60 3.86 8.24
N ARG A 76 15.27 3.83 8.21
CA ARG A 76 14.40 4.91 8.70
C ARG A 76 13.23 4.33 9.50
N PRO A 77 13.50 3.73 10.67
CA PRO A 77 12.48 3.00 11.42
C PRO A 77 11.33 3.90 11.90
N TRP A 78 11.52 5.22 11.99
CA TRP A 78 10.45 6.17 12.37
C TRP A 78 9.42 6.41 11.25
N TYR A 79 9.75 6.17 9.97
CA TYR A 79 8.77 6.24 8.89
C TYR A 79 8.05 4.89 8.78
N LYS A 80 6.84 4.82 9.33
CA LYS A 80 6.03 3.59 9.39
C LYS A 80 5.21 3.34 8.13
N HIS A 81 4.92 4.39 7.37
CA HIS A 81 4.00 4.32 6.24
C HIS A 81 4.67 3.76 4.98
N LEU A 82 4.12 2.68 4.43
CA LEU A 82 4.72 1.94 3.30
C LEU A 82 4.33 2.49 1.92
N ILE A 83 3.21 3.21 1.81
CA ILE A 83 2.74 3.78 0.53
C ILE A 83 3.30 5.18 0.26
N TYR A 84 3.31 6.08 1.24
CA TYR A 84 3.90 7.41 1.10
C TYR A 84 4.89 7.70 2.24
N ALA A 85 6.01 8.33 1.90
CA ALA A 85 6.89 8.96 2.88
C ALA A 85 7.68 10.09 2.20
N PRO A 86 8.26 11.01 2.99
CA PRO A 86 9.23 11.97 2.47
C PRO A 86 10.36 11.23 1.73
N SER A 87 10.73 11.75 0.56
CA SER A 87 11.84 11.21 -0.21
C SER A 87 13.15 11.35 0.57
N LYS A 88 14.03 10.33 0.52
CA LYS A 88 15.38 10.40 1.09
C LYS A 88 16.22 11.51 0.42
N ARG A 89 15.95 11.82 -0.85
CA ARG A 89 16.80 12.67 -1.69
C ARG A 89 16.16 14.00 -2.09
N ASN A 90 14.85 14.15 -1.93
CA ASN A 90 14.15 15.41 -2.21
C ASN A 90 13.29 15.81 -1.00
N THR A 91 13.74 16.82 -0.26
CA THR A 91 13.06 17.34 0.94
C THR A 91 11.69 17.95 0.66
N TYR A 92 11.34 18.22 -0.60
CA TYR A 92 10.04 18.76 -1.01
C TYR A 92 9.16 17.74 -1.76
N GLY A 93 9.66 16.54 -2.04
CA GLY A 93 8.93 15.49 -2.77
C GLY A 93 8.53 14.32 -1.87
N SER A 94 7.26 13.91 -1.92
CA SER A 94 6.83 12.61 -1.39
C SER A 94 7.07 11.52 -2.44
N ASN A 95 7.69 10.42 -2.05
CA ASN A 95 7.80 9.25 -2.92
C ASN A 95 6.67 8.27 -2.62
N SER A 96 6.02 7.76 -3.65
CA SER A 96 5.16 6.58 -3.54
C SER A 96 6.02 5.33 -3.44
N PHE A 97 5.62 4.38 -2.60
CA PHE A 97 6.36 3.16 -2.29
C PHE A 97 7.84 3.42 -2.01
N PRO A 98 8.17 4.25 -0.99
CA PRO A 98 9.53 4.69 -0.70
C PRO A 98 10.50 3.52 -0.44
N GLY A 99 10.03 2.42 0.17
CA GLY A 99 10.84 1.22 0.40
C GLY A 99 11.29 0.55 -0.91
N ILE A 100 10.38 0.41 -1.88
CA ILE A 100 10.69 -0.14 -3.21
C ILE A 100 11.68 0.77 -3.94
N TYR A 101 11.45 2.09 -3.93
CA TYR A 101 12.36 3.04 -4.56
C TYR A 101 13.77 2.99 -3.96
N ASP A 102 13.88 3.03 -2.64
CA ASP A 102 15.16 2.99 -1.94
C ASP A 102 15.90 1.65 -2.21
N ALA A 103 15.17 0.54 -2.32
CA ALA A 103 15.74 -0.76 -2.67
C ALA A 103 16.26 -0.80 -4.11
N ILE A 104 15.50 -0.26 -5.08
CA ILE A 104 15.94 -0.17 -6.49
C ILE A 104 17.20 0.68 -6.61
N GLU A 105 17.25 1.80 -5.90
CA GLU A 105 18.43 2.66 -5.86
C GLU A 105 19.64 1.99 -5.22
N SER A 106 19.42 1.18 -4.19
CA SER A 106 20.47 0.36 -3.58
C SER A 106 20.98 -0.70 -4.54
N TYR A 107 20.09 -1.36 -5.28
CA TYR A 107 20.43 -2.30 -6.34
C TYR A 107 21.26 -1.64 -7.44
N ARG A 108 20.85 -0.47 -7.95
CA ARG A 108 21.62 0.25 -8.98
C ARG A 108 23.06 0.56 -8.58
N ARG A 109 23.30 0.77 -7.28
CA ARG A 109 24.63 1.03 -6.73
C ARG A 109 25.46 -0.24 -6.53
N LEU A 110 24.85 -1.33 -6.08
CA LEU A 110 25.55 -2.56 -5.68
C LEU A 110 25.62 -3.61 -6.80
N ASN A 111 24.55 -3.73 -7.59
CA ASN A 111 24.37 -4.69 -8.68
C ASN A 111 24.63 -6.16 -8.25
N THR A 112 24.20 -6.53 -7.04
CA THR A 112 24.38 -7.88 -6.47
C THR A 112 23.07 -8.67 -6.43
N THR A 113 23.16 -10.00 -6.35
CA THR A 113 22.00 -10.88 -6.17
C THR A 113 21.18 -10.52 -4.92
N GLU A 114 21.85 -10.23 -3.81
CA GLU A 114 21.20 -9.82 -2.56
C GLU A 114 20.42 -8.52 -2.72
N SER A 115 20.96 -7.56 -3.47
CA SER A 115 20.32 -6.26 -3.65
C SER A 115 19.03 -6.32 -4.47
N TRP A 116 18.89 -7.23 -5.44
CA TRP A 116 17.60 -7.40 -6.13
C TRP A 116 16.62 -8.28 -5.34
N HIS A 117 17.10 -9.27 -4.56
CA HIS A 117 16.25 -9.98 -3.58
C HIS A 117 15.61 -9.00 -2.60
N PHE A 118 16.37 -7.98 -2.18
CA PHE A 118 15.86 -6.90 -1.34
C PHE A 118 14.77 -6.06 -2.03
N VAL A 119 14.91 -5.77 -3.34
CA VAL A 119 13.84 -5.11 -4.12
C VAL A 119 12.58 -5.97 -4.13
N GLN A 120 12.70 -7.26 -4.43
CA GLN A 120 11.56 -8.17 -4.42
C GLN A 120 10.90 -8.25 -3.04
N HIS A 121 11.70 -8.25 -1.97
CA HIS A 121 11.21 -8.23 -0.59
C HIS A 121 10.36 -6.98 -0.31
N GLU A 122 10.84 -5.79 -0.67
CA GLU A 122 10.09 -4.55 -0.47
C GLU A 122 8.80 -4.49 -1.30
N ILE A 123 8.79 -5.07 -2.51
CA ILE A 123 7.56 -5.23 -3.31
C ILE A 123 6.55 -6.12 -2.56
N TRP A 124 6.99 -7.25 -2.00
CA TRP A 124 6.12 -8.13 -1.21
C TRP A 124 5.59 -7.45 0.06
N ARG A 125 6.41 -6.67 0.76
CA ARG A 125 5.98 -5.91 1.93
C ARG A 125 4.88 -4.91 1.57
N ALA A 126 5.08 -4.13 0.51
CA ALA A 126 4.07 -3.19 0.02
C ALA A 126 2.79 -3.90 -0.44
N ALA A 127 2.91 -4.96 -1.25
CA ALA A 127 1.78 -5.74 -1.74
C ALA A 127 0.94 -6.34 -0.59
N ARG A 128 1.62 -6.86 0.45
CA ARG A 128 0.95 -7.38 1.64
C ARG A 128 0.17 -6.29 2.36
N ALA A 129 0.77 -5.11 2.57
CA ALA A 129 0.08 -3.99 3.22
C ALA A 129 -1.16 -3.53 2.45
N VAL A 130 -1.06 -3.43 1.12
CA VAL A 130 -2.20 -3.10 0.24
C VAL A 130 -3.29 -4.16 0.30
N LEU A 131 -2.91 -5.44 0.31
CA LEU A 131 -3.86 -6.55 0.47
C LEU A 131 -4.53 -6.53 1.86
N GLN A 132 -3.79 -6.23 2.92
CA GLN A 132 -4.40 -6.11 4.26
C GLN A 132 -5.42 -4.98 4.31
N ALA A 133 -5.12 -3.83 3.70
CA ALA A 133 -6.09 -2.74 3.59
C ALA A 133 -7.37 -3.17 2.85
N SER A 134 -7.25 -3.96 1.77
CA SER A 134 -8.42 -4.46 1.02
C SER A 134 -9.25 -5.45 1.83
N LEU A 135 -8.62 -6.32 2.63
CA LEU A 135 -9.31 -7.26 3.53
C LEU A 135 -10.08 -6.51 4.63
N VAL A 136 -9.45 -5.52 5.25
CA VAL A 136 -10.07 -4.65 6.26
C VAL A 136 -11.26 -3.89 5.66
N LEU A 137 -11.10 -3.31 4.46
CA LEU A 137 -12.20 -2.66 3.77
C LEU A 137 -13.33 -3.63 3.43
N ASN A 138 -13.09 -4.93 3.30
CA ASN A 138 -14.14 -5.94 3.12
C ASN A 138 -14.73 -6.47 4.43
N GLY A 139 -14.29 -5.97 5.59
CA GLY A 139 -14.73 -6.46 6.91
C GLY A 139 -14.18 -7.84 7.25
N LYS A 140 -13.13 -8.29 6.56
CA LYS A 140 -12.42 -9.54 6.84
C LYS A 140 -11.25 -9.20 7.76
N PHE A 141 -11.45 -9.39 9.05
CA PHE A 141 -10.37 -9.30 10.04
C PHE A 141 -9.65 -10.65 10.08
N SER A 142 -8.36 -10.66 9.74
CA SER A 142 -7.45 -11.79 9.96
C SER A 142 -6.49 -11.49 11.08
#